data_AF-A0A924A1A0-F1
#
_entry.id   AF-A0A924A1A0-F1
#
_cell.length_a   1.000
_cell.length_b   1.000
_cell.length_c   1.000
_cell.angle_alpha   90.00
_cell.angle_beta   90.00
_cell.angle_gamma   90.00
#
_symmetry.space_group_name_H-M   'P 1'
#
loop_
_entity.id
_entity.type
_entity.pdbx_description
1 polymer ?
#
loop_
_entity_poly.entity_id
_entity_poly.type
_entity_poly.pdbx_seq_one_letter_code
_entity_poly.pdbx_strand_id
1 'polypeptide(L)' 'MSVSRLSKLLQFMEQDPNDPFILYALATEYNNLNNTAEAFQFYLKLISEHPSYLGTYYHLGKLY' A
#
# COMPACT_ATOMS: atom_id res chain seq x y z
N MET A 1 -12.36 -20.47 7.23
CA MET A 1 -12.29 -19.39 6.22
C MET A 1 -10.85 -18.91 6.19
N SER A 2 -10.16 -18.99 5.05
CA SER A 2 -8.82 -18.42 4.91
C SER A 2 -8.92 -16.90 4.94
N VAL A 3 -8.19 -16.26 5.85
CA VAL A 3 -8.10 -14.79 5.89
C VAL A 3 -7.36 -14.33 4.64
N SER A 4 -7.93 -13.39 3.89
CA SER A 4 -7.26 -12.84 2.72
C SER A 4 -6.00 -12.06 3.13
N ARG A 5 -4.99 -12.02 2.27
CA ARG A 5 -3.79 -11.21 2.52
C ARG A 5 -4.14 -9.75 2.79
N LEU A 6 -5.07 -9.18 2.02
CA LEU A 6 -5.58 -7.83 2.23
C LEU A 6 -6.15 -7.64 3.65
N SER A 7 -7.01 -8.54 4.11
CA SER A 7 -7.60 -8.46 5.45
C SER A 7 -6.54 -8.48 6.56
N LYS A 8 -5.49 -9.27 6.39
CA LYS A 8 -4.38 -9.33 7.36
C LYS A 8 -3.54 -8.05 7.37
N LEU A 9 -3.30 -7.47 6.20
CA LEU A 9 -2.59 -6.19 6.08
C LEU A 9 -3.37 -5.03 6.70
N LEU A 10 -4.70 -5.01 6.54
CA LEU A 10 -5.55 -4.02 7.19
C LEU A 10 -5.50 -4.13 8.72
N GLN A 11 -5.51 -5.34 9.28
CA GLN A 11 -5.33 -5.54 10.73
C GLN A 11 -3.96 -5.06 11.23
N PHE A 12 -2.90 -5.27 10.46
CA PHE A 12 -1.59 -4.73 10.81
C PHE A 12 -1.56 -3.20 10.75
N MET A 13 -2.24 -2.60 9.79
CA MET A 13 -2.38 -1.14 9.69
C MET A 13 -3.12 -0.55 10.90
N GLU A 14 -4.09 -1.28 11.49
CA GLU A 14 -4.74 -0.83 12.72
C GLU A 14 -3.77 -0.78 13.92
N GLN A 15 -2.72 -1.60 13.90
CA GLN A 15 -1.70 -1.64 14.96
C GLN A 15 -0.60 -0.59 14.72
N ASP A 16 -0.16 -0.43 13.47
CA ASP A 16 0.80 0.59 13.05
C ASP A 16 0.37 1.23 11.71
N PRO A 17 -0.38 2.34 11.76
CA PRO A 17 -0.99 2.94 10.56
C PRO A 17 0.02 3.66 9.65
N ASN A 18 1.25 3.86 10.12
CA ASN A 18 2.28 4.61 9.41
C ASN A 18 3.53 3.76 9.12
N ASP A 19 3.49 2.44 9.36
CA ASP A 19 4.56 1.55 8.94
C ASP A 19 4.69 1.59 7.40
N PRO A 20 5.83 2.08 6.85
CA PRO A 20 6.02 2.18 5.41
C PRO A 20 5.90 0.83 4.70
N PHE A 21 6.28 -0.27 5.37
CA PHE A 21 6.14 -1.61 4.82
C PHE A 21 4.67 -2.02 4.67
N ILE A 22 3.83 -1.74 5.67
CA ILE A 22 2.40 -2.05 5.63
C ILE A 22 1.70 -1.21 4.56
N LEU A 23 1.99 0.10 4.50
CA LEU A 23 1.45 0.99 3.47
C LEU A 23 1.81 0.52 2.05
N TYR A 24 3.06 0.13 1.83
CA TYR A 24 3.52 -0.40 0.55
C TYR A 24 2.85 -1.75 0.21
N ALA A 25 2.73 -2.65 1.20
CA ALA A 25 2.09 -3.94 1.03
C ALA A 25 0.59 -3.79 0.69
N LEU A 26 -0.12 -2.85 1.32
CA LEU A 26 -1.51 -2.53 0.99
C LEU A 26 -1.63 -1.97 -0.42
N ALA A 27 -0.78 -1.00 -0.77
CA ALA A 27 -0.80 -0.40 -2.11
C ALA A 27 -0.59 -1.44 -3.22
N THR A 28 0.38 -2.34 -3.04
CA THR A 28 0.65 -3.43 -3.99
C THR A 28 -0.47 -4.46 -4.03
N GLU A 29 -1.06 -4.82 -2.89
CA GLU A 29 -2.17 -5.77 -2.82
C GLU A 29 -3.42 -5.23 -3.52
N TYR A 30 -3.80 -3.97 -3.28
CA TYR A 30 -4.89 -3.31 -4.00
C TYR A 30 -4.64 -3.24 -5.50
N ASN A 31 -3.39 -2.95 -5.91
CA ASN A 31 -3.02 -2.92 -7.32
C ASN A 31 -3.18 -4.31 -7.97
N ASN A 32 -2.75 -5.37 -7.29
CA ASN A 32 -2.91 -6.76 -7.76
C ASN A 32 -4.38 -7.19 -7.87
N LEU A 33 -5.26 -6.58 -7.06
CA LEU A 33 -6.71 -6.79 -7.12
C LEU A 33 -7.40 -5.90 -8.18
N ASN A 34 -6.63 -5.19 -9.01
CA ASN A 34 -7.11 -4.18 -9.97
C ASN A 34 -7.91 -3.03 -9.33
N ASN A 35 -7.79 -2.83 -8.01
CA ASN A 35 -8.33 -1.66 -7.33
C ASN A 35 -7.27 -0.55 -7.33
N THR A 36 -7.08 0.05 -8.50
CA THR A 36 -6.04 1.06 -8.74
C THR A 36 -6.27 2.35 -7.95
N ALA A 37 -7.52 2.70 -7.66
CA ALA A 37 -7.87 3.88 -6.87
C ALA A 37 -7.30 3.80 -5.44
N GLU A 38 -7.57 2.70 -4.73
CA GLU A 38 -7.02 2.47 -3.39
C GLU A 38 -5.50 2.34 -3.42
N ALA A 39 -4.96 1.58 -4.39
CA ALA A 39 -3.52 1.46 -4.56
C ALA A 39 -2.83 2.82 -4.68
N PHE A 40 -3.41 3.71 -5.48
CA PHE A 40 -2.90 5.07 -5.68
C PHE A 40 -2.92 5.89 -4.39
N GLN A 41 -4.00 5.83 -3.61
CA GLN A 41 -4.08 6.53 -2.32
C GLN A 41 -2.98 6.07 -1.35
N PHE A 42 -2.76 4.76 -1.24
CA PHE A 42 -1.71 4.23 -0.37
C PHE A 42 -0.30 4.59 -0.85
N TYR A 43 -0.03 4.55 -2.16
CA TYR A 43 1.26 5.00 -2.69
C TYR A 43 1.49 6.50 -2.47
N LEU A 44 0.46 7.34 -2.64
CA LEU A 44 0.55 8.77 -2.34
C LEU A 44 0.82 9.03 -0.86
N LYS A 45 0.11 8.34 0.04
CA LYS A 45 0.37 8.41 1.49
C LYS A 45 1.82 8.03 1.78
N LEU A 46 2.29 6.93 1.19
CA LEU A 46 3.63 6.43 1.40
C LEU A 46 4.73 7.39 0.93
N ILE A 47 4.63 8.04 -0.23
CA ILE A 47 5.62 9.05 -0.64
C ILE A 47 5.54 10.34 0.18
N SER A 48 4.36 10.66 0.72
CA SER A 48 4.17 11.85 1.54
C SER A 48 4.78 11.67 2.93
N GLU A 49 4.64 10.49 3.53
CA GLU A 49 5.14 10.21 4.89
C GLU A 49 6.57 9.65 4.87
N HIS A 50 6.91 8.86 3.85
CA HIS A 50 8.18 8.16 3.71
C HIS A 50 8.81 8.41 2.34
N PRO A 51 9.22 9.66 2.04
CA PRO A 51 9.72 10.05 0.72
C PRO A 51 10.98 9.30 0.28
N SER A 52 11.72 8.69 1.23
CA SER A 52 12.90 7.85 0.98
C SER A 52 12.56 6.42 0.53
N TYR A 53 11.28 6.01 0.54
CA TYR A 53 10.86 4.68 0.11
C TYR A 53 10.84 4.58 -1.42
N LEU A 54 12.03 4.43 -2.02
CA LEU A 54 12.26 4.52 -3.47
C LEU A 54 11.41 3.55 -4.30
N GLY A 55 11.09 2.37 -3.76
CA GLY A 55 10.25 1.37 -4.44
C GLY A 55 8.87 1.90 -4.83
N THR A 56 8.35 2.86 -4.08
CA THR A 56 7.03 3.45 -4.30
C THR A 56 6.94 4.19 -5.63
N TYR A 57 7.98 4.93 -6.01
CA TYR A 57 7.93 5.77 -7.22
C TYR A 57 7.81 4.95 -8.50
N TYR A 58 8.45 3.78 -8.55
CA TYR A 58 8.31 2.87 -9.69
C TYR A 58 6.87 2.38 -9.86
N HIS A 59 6.24 1.96 -8.76
CA HIS A 59 4.87 1.45 -8.80
C HIS A 59 3.84 2.56 -9.01
N LEU A 60 4.02 3.71 -8.37
CA LEU A 60 3.16 4.88 -8.55
C LEU A 60 3.25 5.41 -9.98
N GLY A 61 4.46 5.50 -10.55
CA GLY A 61 4.67 5.93 -11.94
C GLY A 61 3.99 5.01 -12.97
N LYS A 62 3.81 3.72 -12.66
CA LYS A 62 3.07 2.78 -13.52
C LYS A 62 1.55 2.91 -13.42
N LEU A 63 1.03 3.61 -12.41
CA LEU A 63 -0.40 3.86 -12.22
C LEU A 63 -0.86 5.18 -12.84
N TYR A 64 0.07 6.08 -13.19
CA TYR A 64 -0.18 7.24 -14.03
C TYR A 64 -0.26 6.82 -15.51
#